data_AF-A0A925A7G9-F1
#
_entry.id   AF-A0A925A7G9-F1
#
_cell.length_a   1.000
_cell.length_b   1.000
_cell.length_c   1.000
_cell.angle_alpha   90.00
_cell.angle_beta   90.00
_cell.angle_gamma   90.00
#
_symmetry.space_group_name_H-M   'P 1'
#
loop_
_entity.id
_entity.type
_entity.pdbx_description
1 polymer ?
#
loop_
_entity_poly.entity_id
_entity_poly.type
_entity_poly.pdbx_seq_one_letter_code
_entity_poly.pdbx_strand_id
1 'polypeptide(L)' 'GIELRIPPLSLCTDNGAMIAAIAARLIEAGHGPSSLSFGADSTLPVTIIQA' A
#
# COMPACT_ATOMS: atom_id res chain seq x y z
N GLY A 1 5.32 -27.38 -7.49
CA GLY A 1 6.49 -26.49 -7.65
C GLY A 1 6.12 -25.08 -7.20
N ILE A 2 7.05 -24.12 -7.27
CA ILE A 2 6.80 -22.70 -6.96
C ILE A 2 6.76 -21.91 -8.28
N GLU A 3 5.81 -20.99 -8.42
CA GLU A 3 5.72 -20.05 -9.55
C GLU A 3 6.36 -18.71 -9.17
N LEU A 4 7.25 -18.18 -10.02
CA LEU A 4 7.83 -16.85 -9.86
C LEU A 4 7.02 -15.82 -10.66
N ARG A 5 6.64 -14.71 -10.01
CA ARG A 5 5.98 -13.58 -10.68
C ARG A 5 6.84 -12.33 -10.56
N ILE A 6 7.09 -11.66 -11.69
CA ILE A 6 7.89 -10.44 -11.77
C ILE A 6 7.02 -9.32 -12.36
N PRO A 7 6.82 -8.19 -11.67
CA PRO A 7 6.09 -7.05 -12.21
C PRO A 7 6.82 -6.40 -13.40
N PRO A 8 6.12 -5.60 -14.23
CA PRO A 8 6.78 -4.69 -15.18
C PRO A 8 7.83 -3.82 -14.47
N LEU A 9 8.99 -3.62 -15.09
CA LEU A 9 10.11 -2.88 -14.46
C LEU A 9 9.75 -1.47 -13.99
N SER A 10 8.86 -0.78 -14.71
CA SER A 10 8.38 0.55 -14.34
C SER A 10 7.56 0.57 -13.04
N LEU A 11 7.09 -0.59 -12.57
CA LEU A 11 6.34 -0.74 -11.32
C LEU A 11 7.20 -1.34 -10.19
N CYS A 12 8.46 -1.72 -10.45
CA CYS A 12 9.33 -2.35 -9.45
C CYS A 12 9.99 -1.34 -8.50
N THR A 13 10.14 -0.08 -8.89
CA THR A 13 10.64 1.00 -8.02
C THR A 13 9.49 1.70 -7.31
N ASP A 14 9.78 2.43 -6.23
CA ASP A 14 8.77 3.21 -5.52
C ASP A 14 8.00 4.14 -6.46
N ASN A 15 6.66 4.01 -6.45
CA ASN A 15 5.79 4.75 -7.33
C ASN A 15 4.41 4.99 -6.69
N GLY A 16 3.65 5.95 -7.22
CA GLY A 16 2.31 6.25 -6.71
C GLY A 16 1.28 5.15 -6.97
N ALA A 17 1.48 4.30 -7.98
CA ALA A 17 0.51 3.28 -8.36
C ALA A 17 0.40 2.17 -7.31
N MET A 18 1.51 1.76 -6.67
CA MET A 18 1.47 0.75 -5.59
C MET A 18 0.66 1.24 -4.39
N ILE A 19 0.81 2.52 -4.02
CA ILE A 19 0.09 3.13 -2.90
C ILE A 19 -1.39 3.28 -3.24
N ALA A 20 -1.70 3.77 -4.45
CA ALA A 20 -3.07 3.92 -4.92
C ALA A 20 -3.80 2.58 -5.01
N ALA A 21 -3.13 1.51 -5.45
CA ALA A 21 -3.70 0.18 -5.54
C ALA A 21 -4.13 -0.35 -4.16
N ILE A 22 -3.28 -0.21 -3.14
CA ILE A 22 -3.62 -0.62 -1.77
C ILE A 22 -4.79 0.21 -1.24
N ALA A 23 -4.76 1.54 -1.42
CA ALA A 23 -5.86 2.41 -0.99
C ALA A 23 -7.20 2.03 -1.65
N ALA A 24 -7.20 1.74 -2.96
CA ALA A 24 -8.39 1.29 -3.67
C ALA A 24 -8.95 -0.02 -3.09
N ARG A 25 -8.08 -1.00 -2.79
CA ARG A 25 -8.50 -2.26 -2.15
C ARG A 25 -9.08 -2.06 -0.76
N LEU A 26 -8.52 -1.14 0.04
CA LEU A 26 -9.05 -0.84 1.38
C LEU A 26 -10.43 -0.17 1.31
N ILE A 27 -10.61 0.79 0.40
CA ILE A 27 -11.90 1.46 0.18
C ILE A 27 -12.95 0.45 -0.31
N GLU A 28 -12.60 -0.43 -1.24
CA GLU A 28 -13.48 -1.52 -1.70
C GLU A 28 -13.86 -2.48 -0.57
N ALA A 29 -12.95 -2.70 0.38
CA ALA A 29 -13.20 -3.47 1.60
C ALA A 29 -14.01 -2.69 2.66
N GLY A 30 -14.44 -1.45 2.37
CA GLY A 30 -15.30 -0.64 3.26
C GLY A 30 -14.54 0.25 4.26
N HIS A 31 -13.22 0.38 4.14
CA HIS A 31 -12.46 1.28 5.01
C HIS A 31 -12.74 2.75 4.65
N GLY A 32 -12.95 3.57 5.67
CA GLY A 32 -13.10 5.02 5.52
C GLY A 32 -11.77 5.73 5.25
N PRO A 33 -11.81 7.01 4.84
CA PRO A 33 -10.61 7.82 4.68
C PRO A 33 -9.90 8.04 6.02
N SER A 34 -8.58 8.21 5.98
CA SER A 34 -7.79 8.63 7.15
C SER A 34 -8.23 10.02 7.64
N SER A 35 -8.06 10.27 8.94
CA SER A 35 -8.29 11.59 9.54
C SER A 35 -7.35 12.65 8.96
N LEU A 36 -7.75 13.94 9.00
CA LEU A 36 -6.91 15.07 8.57
C LEU A 36 -5.63 15.26 9.41
N SER A 37 -5.54 14.64 10.59
CA SER A 37 -4.32 14.61 11.41
C SER A 37 -3.33 13.52 11.01
N PHE A 38 -3.61 12.75 9.95
CA PHE A 38 -2.69 11.72 9.45
C PHE A 38 -1.38 12.36 8.96
N GLY A 39 -0.26 11.78 9.37
CA GLY A 39 1.09 12.29 9.07
C GLY A 39 2.05 11.16 8.73
N ALA A 40 3.28 11.53 8.35
CA ALA A 40 4.32 10.57 8.06
C ALA A 40 5.00 10.07 9.35
N ASP A 41 5.22 8.76 9.42
CA ASP A 41 6.12 8.12 10.37
C ASP A 41 7.26 7.46 9.57
N SER A 42 8.44 8.07 9.64
CA SER A 42 9.63 7.62 8.88
C SER A 42 10.16 6.26 9.33
N THR A 43 9.69 5.73 10.46
CA THR A 43 10.16 4.50 11.08
C THR A 43 9.08 3.43 11.22
N LEU A 44 7.91 3.65 10.60
CA LEU A 44 6.75 2.78 10.73
C LEU A 44 7.11 1.33 10.38
N PRO A 45 7.04 0.38 11.34
CA PRO A 45 7.29 -1.02 11.05
C PRO A 45 6.21 -1.58 10.10
N VAL A 46 6.60 -2.40 9.13
CA VAL A 46 5.67 -3.03 8.17
C VAL A 46 4.63 -3.95 8.82
N THR A 47 4.88 -4.38 10.06
CA THR A 47 3.94 -5.17 10.86
C THR A 47 2.85 -4.32 11.50
N ILE A 48 3.01 -2.99 11.51
CA ILE A 48 2.00 -2.04 12.00
C ILE A 48 1.26 -1.50 10.78
N ILE A 49 0.11 -2.11 10.51
CA ILE A 49 -0.80 -1.75 9.42
C ILE A 49 -2.18 -1.43 9.99
N GLN A 50 -3.08 -0.86 9.18
CA GLN A 50 -4.48 -0.67 9.55
C GLN A 50 -5.10 -1.99 10.05
N ALA A 51 -5.92 -1.90 11.10
CA ALA A 51 -6.77 -2.98 11.59
C ALA A 51 -8.02 -3.15 10.73
#